data_AF-A0A7V3DJV5-F1
#
_entry.id   AF-A0A7V3DJV5-F1
#
_cell.length_a   1.000
_cell.length_b   1.000
_cell.length_c   1.000
_cell.angle_alpha   90.00
_cell.angle_beta   90.00
_cell.angle_gamma   90.00
#
_symmetry.space_group_name_H-M   'P 1'
#
loop_
_entity.id
_entity.type
_entity.pdbx_description
1 polymer ?
#
loop_
_entity_poly.entity_id
_entity_poly.type
_entity_poly.pdbx_seq_one_letter_code
_entity_poly.pdbx_strand_id
1 'polypeptide(L)'
;MSRILFRCPQCGAQIDSLEEEHVVRCRFCSSVLLASTPGGVPGYSLAPKIQDPRRAREMILSCLSRKGLGEVSLPTPTLTHLPFWRLKAVSYRWFFGNRAMGNPDPNDLFPPPSEKARELLVRPLEHTIAASRQEGIGIKTLGTRAQVLPLSPLGPRDLQGPLMPVEVSRQEALEALQRLARCFLQPHGLTPEMVLESLVGVRLSLIFSPLWHGTARVGETEHHIFLDAIDGQEAGEATSAGTPAKSPAAKAPQEPLWGRLEFLPFRCPNCGWDLPFRPQSLLHLCPTCLRLWDGQEGRWREIPYQAASPPQGQAWEELLWVPFWCIQCRFSDGKTTLDTASELRRLAPQSNPMDPKTVGEGPCLLYVPATRLPDPKVTLAMAVRVTGAQPGLELTGFPQGAGVSAAGASLPSSDAGHLATTVLAGLLPFRNKRLLEWLGRARAQLGEAKVVFLPFSRKDIFWKELHTQATFPHSPKCPDLILKTP
;
A
#
# COMPACT_ATOMS: atom_id res chain seq x y z
N MET A 1 9.45 -2.90 7.16
CA MET A 1 8.66 -3.75 6.24
C MET A 1 8.48 -5.09 6.91
N SER A 2 7.29 -5.66 6.85
CA SER A 2 7.00 -6.90 7.58
C SER A 2 7.55 -8.10 6.86
N ARG A 3 8.01 -9.04 7.66
CA ARG A 3 8.55 -10.31 7.18
C ARG A 3 7.46 -11.36 7.23
N ILE A 4 7.32 -12.11 6.16
CA ILE A 4 6.46 -13.30 6.08
C ILE A 4 7.36 -14.55 6.06
N LEU A 5 6.99 -15.54 6.86
CA LEU A 5 7.65 -16.84 6.92
C LEU A 5 6.73 -17.90 6.31
N PHE A 6 7.23 -18.61 5.32
CA PHE A 6 6.51 -19.73 4.70
C PHE A 6 7.49 -20.80 4.23
N ARG A 7 6.99 -21.97 3.87
CA ARG A 7 7.83 -23.06 3.36
C ARG A 7 7.85 -23.06 1.83
N CYS A 8 9.01 -23.31 1.26
CA CYS A 8 9.17 -23.51 -0.17
C CYS A 8 8.32 -24.71 -0.61
N PRO A 9 7.40 -24.55 -1.59
CA PRO A 9 6.58 -25.66 -2.08
C PRO A 9 7.40 -26.76 -2.78
N GLN A 10 8.65 -26.47 -3.17
CA GLN A 10 9.49 -27.41 -3.91
C GLN A 10 10.43 -28.24 -3.03
N CYS A 11 10.98 -27.68 -1.95
CA CYS A 11 11.94 -28.37 -1.08
C CYS A 11 11.60 -28.36 0.41
N GLY A 12 10.52 -27.68 0.81
CA GLY A 12 10.10 -27.56 2.20
C GLY A 12 10.94 -26.63 3.08
N ALA A 13 12.04 -26.07 2.56
CA ALA A 13 12.89 -25.12 3.29
C ALA A 13 12.13 -23.84 3.64
N GLN A 14 12.43 -23.25 4.79
CA GLN A 14 11.83 -21.99 5.23
C GLN A 14 12.32 -20.84 4.36
N ILE A 15 11.38 -20.04 3.86
CA ILE A 15 11.62 -18.79 3.13
C ILE A 15 11.20 -17.65 4.04
N ASP A 16 12.08 -16.65 4.10
CA ASP A 16 11.84 -15.38 4.78
C ASP A 16 11.86 -14.28 3.74
N SER A 17 10.71 -13.65 3.56
CA SER A 17 10.44 -12.69 2.49
C SER A 17 9.77 -11.46 3.08
N LEU A 18 9.92 -10.31 2.44
CA LEU A 18 9.06 -9.18 2.75
C LEU A 18 7.65 -9.42 2.21
N GLU A 19 6.62 -8.94 2.90
CA GLU A 19 5.23 -9.05 2.47
C GLU A 19 4.98 -8.37 1.10
N GLU A 20 5.75 -7.32 0.79
CA GLU A 20 5.67 -6.60 -0.48
C GLU A 20 6.42 -7.29 -1.63
N GLU A 21 7.13 -8.40 -1.35
CA GLU A 21 7.79 -9.20 -2.37
C GLU A 21 6.83 -10.25 -2.94
N HIS A 22 6.44 -10.04 -4.18
CA HIS A 22 5.63 -10.95 -4.99
C HIS A 22 6.48 -12.02 -5.68
N VAL A 23 7.75 -11.76 -5.93
CA VAL A 23 8.68 -12.73 -6.52
C VAL A 23 9.72 -13.12 -5.49
N VAL A 24 9.75 -14.39 -5.13
CA VAL A 24 10.61 -14.92 -4.07
C VAL A 24 11.59 -15.96 -4.63
N ARG A 25 12.81 -15.96 -4.13
CA ARG A 25 13.83 -16.97 -4.48
C ARG A 25 14.14 -17.83 -3.26
N CYS A 26 13.96 -19.14 -3.40
CA CYS A 26 14.38 -20.07 -2.36
C CYS A 26 15.91 -20.11 -2.30
N ARG A 27 16.50 -19.86 -1.13
CA ARG A 27 17.96 -19.92 -0.96
C ARG A 27 18.52 -21.34 -0.92
N PHE A 28 17.67 -22.35 -0.79
CA PHE A 28 18.07 -23.76 -0.69
C PHE A 28 18.08 -24.45 -2.06
N CYS A 29 16.95 -24.47 -2.78
CA CYS A 29 16.86 -25.11 -4.09
C CYS A 29 16.94 -24.13 -5.28
N SER A 30 17.16 -22.84 -5.02
CA SER A 30 17.26 -21.78 -6.04
C SER A 30 16.01 -21.55 -6.89
N SER A 31 14.88 -22.20 -6.58
CA SER A 31 13.64 -21.97 -7.31
C SER A 31 13.15 -20.53 -7.13
N VAL A 32 12.63 -19.96 -8.22
CA VAL A 32 12.01 -18.64 -8.22
C VAL A 32 10.51 -18.82 -8.38
N LEU A 33 9.76 -18.26 -7.45
CA LEU A 33 8.33 -18.45 -7.33
C LEU A 33 7.64 -17.09 -7.29
N LEU A 34 6.49 -17.02 -7.92
CA LEU A 34 5.57 -15.91 -7.81
C LEU A 34 4.57 -16.22 -6.69
N ALA A 35 4.61 -15.45 -5.62
CA ALA A 35 3.70 -15.51 -4.50
C ALA A 35 2.46 -14.65 -4.79
N SER A 36 1.28 -15.27 -4.75
CA SER A 36 0.00 -14.60 -4.98
C SER A 36 -1.02 -15.01 -3.92
N THR A 37 -1.96 -14.13 -3.60
CA THR A 37 -3.05 -14.42 -2.67
C THR A 37 -4.39 -14.17 -3.39
N PRO A 38 -4.94 -15.16 -4.13
CA PRO A 38 -6.14 -14.95 -4.92
C PRO A 38 -7.37 -14.73 -4.03
N GLY A 39 -8.27 -13.83 -4.47
CA GLY A 39 -9.68 -13.84 -4.06
C GLY A 39 -10.00 -13.53 -2.60
N GLY A 40 -9.12 -12.87 -1.83
CA GLY A 40 -9.43 -12.49 -0.46
C GLY A 40 -8.40 -11.54 0.16
N VAL A 41 -8.67 -11.08 1.39
CA VAL A 41 -7.71 -10.31 2.17
C VAL A 41 -6.57 -11.24 2.61
N PRO A 42 -5.28 -10.90 2.50
CA PRO A 42 -4.22 -11.72 3.08
C PRO A 42 -4.42 -11.94 4.58
N GLY A 43 -4.39 -13.20 5.01
CA GLY A 43 -4.50 -13.61 6.40
C GLY A 43 -3.15 -14.08 6.94
N TYR A 44 -2.79 -13.63 8.14
CA TYR A 44 -1.55 -13.96 8.82
C TYR A 44 -1.78 -14.32 10.29
N SER A 45 -0.82 -15.03 10.88
CA SER A 45 -0.75 -15.28 12.31
C SER A 45 0.61 -14.89 12.89
N LEU A 46 0.60 -14.51 14.16
CA LEU A 46 1.80 -14.38 14.97
C LEU A 46 2.03 -15.68 15.75
N ALA A 47 3.27 -16.15 15.80
CA ALA A 47 3.61 -17.34 16.55
C ALA A 47 3.62 -17.05 18.07
N PRO A 48 2.96 -17.87 18.91
CA PRO A 48 3.04 -17.73 20.36
C PRO A 48 4.48 -17.98 20.84
N LYS A 49 4.99 -17.10 21.70
CA LYS A 49 6.26 -17.33 22.42
C LYS A 49 6.04 -18.18 23.68
N ILE A 50 4.85 -18.05 24.29
CA ILE A 50 4.42 -18.88 25.41
C ILE A 50 3.52 -19.97 24.85
N GLN A 51 4.08 -21.17 24.64
CA GLN A 51 3.38 -22.31 24.04
C GLN A 51 2.85 -23.31 25.08
N ASP A 52 3.49 -23.39 26.24
CA ASP A 52 3.13 -24.33 27.29
C ASP A 52 1.92 -23.83 28.10
N PRO A 53 0.78 -24.55 28.10
CA PRO A 53 -0.39 -24.20 28.90
C PRO A 53 -0.11 -24.12 30.40
N ARG A 54 0.87 -24.89 30.92
CA ARG A 54 1.23 -24.87 32.35
C ARG A 54 1.86 -23.54 32.74
N ARG A 55 2.80 -23.06 31.93
CA ARG A 55 3.41 -21.75 32.11
C ARG A 55 2.38 -20.63 32.02
N ALA A 56 1.46 -20.70 31.05
CA ALA A 56 0.36 -19.73 30.96
C ALA A 56 -0.51 -19.75 32.23
N ARG A 57 -0.83 -20.93 32.76
CA ARG A 57 -1.61 -21.10 34.00
C ARG A 57 -0.92 -20.43 35.20
N GLU A 58 0.38 -20.66 35.38
CA GLU A 58 1.17 -20.04 36.46
C GLU A 58 1.14 -18.50 36.38
N MET A 59 1.24 -17.96 35.17
CA MET A 59 1.19 -16.50 34.94
C MET A 59 -0.18 -15.91 35.26
N ILE A 60 -1.27 -16.62 34.92
CA ILE A 60 -2.64 -16.21 35.27
C ILE A 60 -2.85 -16.26 36.79
N LEU A 61 -2.40 -17.33 37.46
CA LEU A 61 -2.47 -17.43 38.93
C LEU A 61 -1.69 -16.30 39.61
N SER A 62 -0.50 -15.96 39.10
CA SER A 62 0.28 -14.81 39.58
C SER A 62 -0.45 -13.48 39.37
N CYS A 63 -1.18 -13.33 38.27
CA CYS A 63 -2.03 -12.16 38.03
C CYS A 63 -3.16 -12.06 39.07
N LEU A 64 -3.91 -13.14 39.29
CA LEU A 64 -5.00 -13.21 40.26
C LEU A 64 -4.52 -12.94 41.68
N SER A 65 -3.39 -13.55 42.08
CA SER A 65 -2.79 -13.34 43.41
C SER A 65 -2.40 -11.88 43.65
N ARG A 66 -1.82 -11.19 42.66
CA ARG A 66 -1.50 -9.74 42.75
C ARG A 66 -2.74 -8.87 42.93
N LYS A 67 -3.92 -9.35 42.49
CA LYS A 67 -5.21 -8.68 42.66
C LYS A 67 -5.90 -9.03 43.99
N GLY A 68 -5.23 -9.77 44.88
CA GLY A 68 -5.79 -10.19 46.16
C GLY A 68 -6.83 -11.32 46.05
N LEU A 69 -6.96 -11.93 44.88
CA LEU A 69 -7.81 -13.11 44.67
C LEU A 69 -6.99 -14.34 45.08
N GLY A 70 -7.40 -15.01 46.16
CA GLY A 70 -6.64 -16.04 46.90
C GLY A 70 -6.39 -17.36 46.15
N GLU A 71 -6.48 -18.51 46.83
CA GLU A 71 -6.39 -19.81 46.16
C GLU A 71 -7.61 -20.01 45.24
N VAL A 72 -7.40 -19.80 43.93
CA VAL A 72 -8.43 -19.94 42.92
C VAL A 72 -8.24 -21.23 42.12
N SER A 73 -9.33 -21.99 41.94
CA SER A 73 -9.34 -23.08 40.98
C SER A 73 -9.31 -22.51 39.55
N LEU A 74 -8.19 -22.68 38.87
CA LEU A 74 -7.99 -22.32 37.47
C LEU A 74 -7.82 -23.60 36.64
N PRO A 75 -8.79 -23.98 35.79
CA PRO A 75 -8.63 -25.01 34.77
C PRO A 75 -7.50 -24.67 33.78
N THR A 76 -7.09 -25.62 32.95
CA THR A 76 -6.07 -25.39 31.92
C THR A 76 -6.49 -24.24 31.00
N PRO A 77 -5.69 -23.16 30.89
CA PRO A 77 -5.99 -22.06 29.99
C PRO A 77 -6.02 -22.53 28.53
N THR A 78 -6.80 -21.83 27.72
CA THR A 78 -6.93 -22.11 26.29
C THR A 78 -6.20 -21.07 25.46
N LEU A 79 -5.46 -21.50 24.44
CA LEU A 79 -4.85 -20.60 23.47
C LEU A 79 -5.89 -20.27 22.41
N THR A 80 -6.17 -18.98 22.24
CA THR A 80 -7.07 -18.44 21.21
C THR A 80 -6.34 -17.38 20.39
N HIS A 81 -6.93 -16.96 19.28
CA HIS A 81 -6.32 -16.01 18.36
C HIS A 81 -7.23 -14.81 18.11
N LEU A 82 -6.80 -13.63 18.59
CA LEU A 82 -7.52 -12.37 18.43
C LEU A 82 -7.20 -11.73 17.07
N PRO A 83 -8.21 -11.43 16.22
CA PRO A 83 -7.97 -10.84 14.91
C PRO A 83 -7.75 -9.32 14.99
N PHE A 84 -6.87 -8.82 14.13
CA PHE A 84 -6.61 -7.41 13.90
C PHE A 84 -6.64 -7.10 12.41
N TRP A 85 -7.31 -6.02 12.03
CA TRP A 85 -7.09 -5.42 10.72
C TRP A 85 -5.77 -4.69 10.73
N ARG A 86 -4.89 -5.02 9.79
CA ARG A 86 -3.73 -4.22 9.43
C ARG A 86 -4.02 -3.44 8.17
N LEU A 87 -3.73 -2.15 8.24
CA LEU A 87 -4.08 -1.15 7.25
C LEU A 87 -2.78 -0.50 6.77
N LYS A 88 -2.48 -0.60 5.48
CA LYS A 88 -1.38 0.13 4.84
C LYS A 88 -1.92 1.03 3.74
N ALA A 89 -1.35 2.22 3.62
CA ALA A 89 -1.58 3.12 2.48
C ALA A 89 -0.47 4.18 2.41
N VAL A 90 -0.45 4.96 1.34
CA VAL A 90 0.23 6.25 1.29
C VAL A 90 -0.84 7.33 1.23
N SER A 91 -0.83 8.23 2.21
CA SER A 91 -1.71 9.39 2.23
C SER A 91 -1.04 10.56 1.51
N TYR A 92 -1.72 11.10 0.52
CA TYR A 92 -1.37 12.36 -0.15
C TYR A 92 -2.41 13.40 0.26
N ARG A 93 -1.96 14.49 0.88
CA ARG A 93 -2.84 15.56 1.36
C ARG A 93 -2.32 16.91 0.88
N TRP A 94 -3.07 17.51 -0.04
CA TRP A 94 -2.88 18.89 -0.45
C TRP A 94 -3.65 19.81 0.48
N PHE A 95 -2.97 20.82 1.00
CA PHE A 95 -3.55 21.91 1.76
C PHE A 95 -3.41 23.19 0.95
N PHE A 96 -4.51 23.89 0.75
CA PHE A 96 -4.57 25.18 0.09
C PHE A 96 -5.15 26.20 1.06
N GLY A 97 -4.48 27.33 1.26
CA GLY A 97 -4.95 28.32 2.22
C GLY A 97 -3.98 29.48 2.38
N ASN A 98 -3.95 30.05 3.59
CA ASN A 98 -3.11 31.20 3.91
C ASN A 98 -2.03 30.80 4.92
N ARG A 99 -0.80 31.26 4.69
CA ARG A 99 0.32 31.11 5.62
C ARG A 99 0.62 32.48 6.21
N ALA A 100 0.72 32.55 7.54
CA ALA A 100 1.14 33.76 8.23
C ALA A 100 2.61 34.05 7.93
N MET A 101 2.94 35.30 7.63
CA MET A 101 4.31 35.77 7.48
C MET A 101 4.78 36.36 8.81
N GLY A 102 5.68 35.65 9.48
CA GLY A 102 6.18 36.01 10.81
C GLY A 102 5.58 35.14 11.93
N ASN A 103 6.20 35.20 13.11
CA ASN A 103 5.64 34.57 14.30
C ASN A 103 4.51 35.46 14.84
N PRO A 104 3.35 34.89 15.19
CA PRO A 104 2.28 35.67 15.80
C PRO A 104 2.75 36.20 17.17
N ASP A 105 2.87 37.52 17.33
CA ASP A 105 3.02 38.14 18.64
C ASP A 105 1.61 38.35 19.22
N PRO A 106 1.29 37.77 20.40
CA PRO A 106 -0.02 37.99 21.03
C PRO A 106 -0.31 39.46 21.38
N ASN A 107 0.69 40.36 21.32
CA ASN A 107 0.51 41.79 21.52
C ASN A 107 0.29 42.60 20.23
N ASP A 108 0.36 41.96 19.05
CA ASP A 108 0.12 42.65 17.79
C ASP A 108 -1.36 43.05 17.68
N LEU A 109 -1.60 44.34 17.40
CA LEU A 109 -2.95 44.90 17.18
C LEU A 109 -3.60 44.38 15.89
N PHE A 110 -2.81 43.80 14.99
CA PHE A 110 -3.26 43.28 13.70
C PHE A 110 -2.71 41.88 13.47
N PRO A 111 -3.49 40.95 12.90
CA PRO A 111 -2.95 39.65 12.54
C PRO A 111 -1.79 39.81 11.54
N PRO A 112 -0.75 38.94 11.61
CA PRO A 112 0.38 39.03 10.70
C PRO A 112 -0.10 38.93 9.25
N PRO A 113 0.54 39.64 8.31
CA PRO A 113 0.21 39.54 6.90
C PRO A 113 0.27 38.08 6.47
N SER A 114 -0.71 37.64 5.69
CA SER A 114 -0.78 36.26 5.22
C SER A 114 -0.70 36.19 3.71
N GLU A 115 -0.05 35.15 3.19
CA GLU A 115 0.05 34.89 1.77
C GLU A 115 -0.62 33.57 1.39
N LYS A 116 -1.12 33.50 0.15
CA LYS A 116 -1.64 32.24 -0.40
C LYS A 116 -0.51 31.23 -0.49
N ALA A 117 -0.71 30.08 0.13
CA ALA A 117 0.22 28.97 0.14
C ALA A 117 -0.48 27.67 -0.25
N ARG A 118 0.30 26.76 -0.83
CA ARG A 118 -0.07 25.35 -0.96
C ARG A 118 1.01 24.47 -0.36
N GLU A 119 0.60 23.40 0.28
CA GLU A 119 1.51 22.44 0.88
C GLU A 119 1.02 21.02 0.62
N LEU A 120 1.94 20.13 0.23
CA LEU A 120 1.67 18.72 0.08
C LEU A 120 2.34 17.97 1.22
N LEU A 121 1.52 17.33 2.05
CA LEU A 121 1.98 16.32 3.00
C LEU A 121 1.78 14.94 2.40
N VAL A 122 2.84 14.14 2.41
CA VAL A 122 2.80 12.73 1.98
C VAL A 122 3.36 11.88 3.09
N ARG A 123 2.61 10.84 3.50
CA ARG A 123 3.06 9.92 4.55
C ARG A 123 2.61 8.49 4.24
N PRO A 124 3.54 7.52 4.24
CA PRO A 124 3.19 6.12 4.39
C PRO A 124 2.49 5.90 5.74
N LEU A 125 1.30 5.33 5.71
CA LEU A 125 0.50 4.99 6.86
C LEU A 125 0.52 3.48 7.05
N GLU A 126 0.76 3.07 8.29
CA GLU A 126 0.54 1.71 8.73
C GLU A 126 -0.10 1.73 10.11
N HIS A 127 -1.22 1.02 10.27
CA HIS A 127 -1.91 0.93 11.54
C HIS A 127 -2.59 -0.41 11.70
N THR A 128 -2.82 -0.81 12.95
CA THR A 128 -3.62 -1.99 13.28
C THR A 128 -4.75 -1.63 14.22
N ILE A 129 -5.93 -2.18 13.98
CA ILE A 129 -7.09 -2.08 14.88
C ILE A 129 -7.59 -3.49 15.22
N ALA A 130 -8.06 -3.69 16.44
CA ALA A 130 -8.75 -4.92 16.81
C ALA A 130 -9.96 -5.14 15.88
N ALA A 131 -10.10 -6.37 15.37
CA ALA A 131 -11.18 -6.75 14.47
C ALA A 131 -12.32 -7.51 15.18
N SER A 132 -12.20 -7.76 16.48
CA SER A 132 -13.25 -8.27 17.35
C SER A 132 -13.68 -7.20 18.36
N ARG A 133 -14.93 -7.27 18.80
CA ARG A 133 -15.56 -6.45 19.84
C ARG A 133 -15.63 -7.16 21.20
N GLN A 134 -14.90 -8.26 21.38
CA GLN A 134 -14.87 -9.01 22.63
C GLN A 134 -14.57 -8.09 23.84
N GLU A 135 -15.50 -8.08 24.80
CA GLU A 135 -15.35 -7.33 26.04
C GLU A 135 -14.24 -7.91 26.93
N GLY A 136 -13.67 -7.05 27.78
CA GLY A 136 -12.57 -7.40 28.68
C GLY A 136 -11.20 -7.48 28.05
N ILE A 137 -11.07 -7.49 26.72
CA ILE A 137 -9.76 -7.46 26.04
C ILE A 137 -9.31 -6.00 25.83
N GLY A 138 -8.21 -5.65 26.50
CA GLY A 138 -7.55 -4.35 26.47
C GLY A 138 -6.62 -4.11 25.27
N ILE A 139 -6.21 -5.16 24.54
CA ILE A 139 -5.36 -4.99 23.34
C ILE A 139 -6.17 -4.41 22.18
N LYS A 140 -5.99 -3.11 21.91
CA LYS A 140 -6.69 -2.40 20.80
C LYS A 140 -5.88 -2.33 19.51
N THR A 141 -4.57 -2.55 19.57
CA THR A 141 -3.64 -2.48 18.44
C THR A 141 -2.44 -3.40 18.66
N LEU A 142 -1.84 -3.92 17.59
CA LEU A 142 -0.57 -4.64 17.64
C LEU A 142 0.64 -3.71 17.64
N GLY A 143 0.43 -2.41 17.39
CA GLY A 143 1.50 -1.43 17.34
C GLY A 143 2.62 -1.85 16.38
N THR A 144 3.87 -1.76 16.82
CA THR A 144 5.04 -2.12 16.01
C THR A 144 5.21 -3.63 15.82
N ARG A 145 4.51 -4.49 16.59
CA ARG A 145 4.63 -5.95 16.49
C ARG A 145 4.29 -6.45 15.10
N ALA A 146 3.29 -5.86 14.45
CA ALA A 146 2.92 -6.17 13.07
C ALA A 146 4.04 -5.87 12.05
N GLN A 147 5.02 -5.02 12.41
CA GLN A 147 6.15 -4.63 11.56
C GLN A 147 7.43 -5.40 11.88
N VAL A 148 7.63 -5.79 13.14
CA VAL A 148 8.91 -6.37 13.61
C VAL A 148 8.85 -7.88 13.81
N LEU A 149 7.68 -8.43 14.12
CA LEU A 149 7.54 -9.87 14.31
C LEU A 149 7.25 -10.55 12.97
N PRO A 150 7.85 -11.72 12.71
CA PRO A 150 7.55 -12.48 11.52
C PRO A 150 6.11 -12.97 11.52
N LEU A 151 5.45 -12.82 10.39
CA LEU A 151 4.07 -13.24 10.15
C LEU A 151 4.05 -14.58 9.41
N SER A 152 3.18 -15.51 9.80
CA SER A 152 2.97 -16.75 9.07
C SER A 152 1.65 -16.66 8.29
N PRO A 153 1.63 -16.87 6.95
CA PRO A 153 0.39 -16.92 6.19
C PRO A 153 -0.57 -17.97 6.77
N LEU A 154 -1.88 -17.68 6.79
CA LEU A 154 -2.88 -18.63 7.26
C LEU A 154 -3.16 -19.71 6.22
N GLY A 155 -2.83 -20.96 6.55
CA GLY A 155 -3.21 -22.16 5.83
C GLY A 155 -4.28 -23.02 6.54
N PRO A 156 -4.70 -24.14 5.92
CA PRO A 156 -5.84 -24.95 6.37
C PRO A 156 -5.70 -25.63 7.74
N ARG A 157 -4.52 -25.63 8.37
CA ARG A 157 -4.26 -26.34 9.65
C ARG A 157 -3.36 -25.57 10.61
N ASP A 158 -3.20 -24.26 10.45
CA ASP A 158 -1.97 -23.61 10.90
C ASP A 158 -2.00 -23.05 12.33
N LEU A 159 -3.16 -23.00 12.98
CA LEU A 159 -3.28 -22.38 14.30
C LEU A 159 -3.62 -23.39 15.39
N GLN A 160 -2.90 -23.28 16.50
CA GLN A 160 -3.19 -24.01 17.73
C GLN A 160 -4.34 -23.31 18.46
N GLY A 161 -5.55 -23.87 18.36
CA GLY A 161 -6.73 -23.34 19.05
C GLY A 161 -7.62 -22.44 18.18
N PRO A 162 -8.76 -22.01 18.74
CA PRO A 162 -9.80 -21.31 17.98
C PRO A 162 -9.39 -19.91 17.53
N LEU A 163 -10.05 -19.45 16.46
CA LEU A 163 -10.03 -18.07 16.01
C LEU A 163 -11.21 -17.31 16.61
N MET A 164 -10.94 -16.12 17.16
CA MET A 164 -12.01 -15.18 17.50
C MET A 164 -12.66 -14.60 16.23
N PRO A 165 -13.96 -14.26 16.28
CA PRO A 165 -14.67 -13.76 15.11
C PRO A 165 -14.15 -12.39 14.67
N VAL A 166 -14.21 -12.16 13.35
CA VAL A 166 -14.00 -10.83 12.76
C VAL A 166 -15.36 -10.12 12.73
N GLU A 167 -15.54 -9.16 13.63
CA GLU A 167 -16.79 -8.42 13.82
C GLU A 167 -16.72 -6.99 13.25
N VAL A 168 -15.52 -6.42 13.15
CA VAL A 168 -15.29 -5.13 12.49
C VAL A 168 -15.20 -5.37 11.00
N SER A 169 -16.09 -4.72 10.23
CA SER A 169 -16.12 -4.86 8.78
C SER A 169 -14.92 -4.22 8.10
N ARG A 170 -14.67 -4.62 6.84
CA ARG A 170 -13.65 -3.98 5.97
C ARG A 170 -13.90 -2.48 5.83
N GLN A 171 -15.16 -2.06 5.70
CA GLN A 171 -15.53 -0.66 5.53
C GLN A 171 -15.19 0.16 6.77
N GLU A 172 -15.55 -0.33 7.97
CA GLU A 172 -15.19 0.32 9.24
C GLU A 172 -13.67 0.45 9.41
N ALA A 173 -12.91 -0.57 9.00
CA ALA A 173 -11.44 -0.52 9.06
C ALA A 173 -10.85 0.54 8.12
N LEU A 174 -11.43 0.71 6.92
CA LEU A 174 -11.03 1.77 5.99
C LEU A 174 -11.36 3.18 6.51
N GLU A 175 -12.53 3.35 7.15
CA GLU A 175 -12.92 4.61 7.78
C GLU A 175 -11.99 4.98 8.95
N ALA A 176 -11.54 3.98 9.72
CA ALA A 176 -10.53 4.18 10.75
C ALA A 176 -9.21 4.71 10.15
N LEU A 177 -8.74 4.12 9.04
CA LEU A 177 -7.53 4.59 8.35
C LEU A 177 -7.66 6.05 7.87
N GLN A 178 -8.79 6.41 7.28
CA GLN A 178 -9.06 7.79 6.84
C GLN A 178 -9.03 8.77 8.01
N ARG A 179 -9.62 8.41 9.15
CA ARG A 179 -9.61 9.24 10.36
C ARG A 179 -8.19 9.47 10.87
N LEU A 180 -7.36 8.43 10.90
CA LEU A 180 -5.96 8.52 11.33
C LEU A 180 -5.15 9.45 10.41
N ALA A 181 -5.32 9.32 9.09
CA ALA A 181 -4.67 10.21 8.12
C ALA A 181 -4.99 11.69 8.39
N ARG A 182 -6.25 11.97 8.78
CA ARG A 182 -6.73 13.31 9.10
C ARG A 182 -6.15 13.87 10.39
N CYS A 183 -5.99 13.06 11.43
CA CYS A 183 -5.45 13.51 12.70
C CYS A 183 -3.93 13.78 12.66
N PHE A 184 -3.15 12.93 12.00
CA PHE A 184 -1.68 12.92 12.13
C PHE A 184 -0.89 13.66 11.05
N LEU A 185 -1.55 14.13 9.97
CA LEU A 185 -0.90 14.92 8.93
C LEU A 185 -1.55 16.30 8.84
N GLN A 186 -1.04 17.28 9.57
CA GLN A 186 -1.53 18.67 9.48
C GLN A 186 -0.34 19.58 9.16
N PRO A 187 -0.54 20.61 8.31
CA PRO A 187 0.52 21.54 8.00
C PRO A 187 0.78 22.45 9.21
N HIS A 188 2.01 22.91 9.35
CA HIS A 188 2.38 23.85 10.41
C HIS A 188 2.38 25.28 9.85
N GLY A 189 1.73 26.22 10.55
CA GLY A 189 1.68 27.63 10.14
C GLY A 189 0.86 27.94 8.89
N LEU A 190 0.09 26.98 8.37
CA LEU A 190 -0.85 27.17 7.26
C LEU A 190 -2.26 26.93 7.75
N THR A 191 -3.14 27.92 7.57
CA THR A 191 -4.57 27.79 7.84
C THR A 191 -5.25 27.31 6.56
N PRO A 192 -5.74 26.06 6.50
CA PRO A 192 -6.29 25.49 5.28
C PRO A 192 -7.69 26.03 5.00
N GLU A 193 -7.91 26.50 3.77
CA GLU A 193 -9.24 26.82 3.22
C GLU A 193 -9.83 25.64 2.46
N MET A 194 -8.97 24.81 1.87
CA MET A 194 -9.34 23.58 1.18
C MET A 194 -8.29 22.51 1.45
N VAL A 195 -8.77 21.28 1.66
CA VAL A 195 -7.93 20.09 1.78
C VAL A 195 -8.40 19.05 0.77
N LEU A 196 -7.47 18.53 -0.03
CA LEU A 196 -7.70 17.40 -0.92
C LEU A 196 -6.87 16.21 -0.44
N GLU A 197 -7.53 15.08 -0.20
CA GLU A 197 -6.94 13.86 0.33
C GLU A 197 -7.12 12.70 -0.65
N SER A 198 -6.06 11.92 -0.84
CA SER A 198 -6.11 10.62 -1.49
C SER A 198 -5.31 9.60 -0.69
N LEU A 199 -5.88 8.40 -0.53
CA LEU A 199 -5.20 7.23 0.00
C LEU A 199 -4.89 6.29 -1.17
N VAL A 200 -3.60 6.08 -1.42
CA VAL A 200 -3.10 5.29 -2.55
C VAL A 200 -2.40 4.06 -2.01
N GLY A 201 -2.51 2.91 -2.69
CA GLY A 201 -1.87 1.69 -2.20
C GLY A 201 -2.56 1.13 -0.96
N VAL A 202 -3.87 1.34 -0.83
CA VAL A 202 -4.63 0.81 0.30
C VAL A 202 -4.57 -0.72 0.26
N ARG A 203 -3.99 -1.31 1.29
CA ARG A 203 -3.92 -2.76 1.49
C ARG A 203 -4.42 -3.09 2.89
N LEU A 204 -5.27 -4.09 2.95
CA LEU A 204 -5.75 -4.67 4.20
C LEU A 204 -5.14 -6.06 4.34
N SER A 205 -4.75 -6.42 5.55
CA SER A 205 -4.49 -7.80 5.94
C SER A 205 -5.13 -8.10 7.29
N LEU A 206 -5.47 -9.36 7.54
CA LEU A 206 -5.88 -9.83 8.87
C LEU A 206 -4.67 -10.44 9.57
N ILE A 207 -4.40 -10.01 10.80
CA ILE A 207 -3.37 -10.60 11.65
C ILE A 207 -4.03 -11.19 12.88
N PHE A 208 -3.79 -12.46 13.12
CA PHE A 208 -4.26 -13.17 14.29
C PHE A 208 -3.14 -13.23 15.34
N SER A 209 -3.36 -12.55 16.47
CA SER A 209 -2.42 -12.52 17.58
C SER A 209 -2.79 -13.57 18.62
N PRO A 210 -1.84 -14.40 19.07
CA PRO A 210 -2.11 -15.47 20.03
C PRO A 210 -2.35 -14.90 21.44
N LEU A 211 -3.37 -15.42 22.10
CA LEU A 211 -3.87 -14.94 23.39
C LEU A 211 -4.23 -16.14 24.26
N TRP A 212 -3.70 -16.21 25.48
CA TRP A 212 -4.15 -17.17 26.47
C TRP A 212 -5.40 -16.64 27.17
N HIS A 213 -6.43 -17.48 27.26
CA HIS A 213 -7.64 -17.21 28.03
C HIS A 213 -7.77 -18.24 29.15
N GLY A 214 -7.73 -17.75 30.38
CA GLY A 214 -8.04 -18.53 31.58
C GLY A 214 -9.33 -18.04 32.23
N THR A 215 -10.08 -18.98 32.80
CA THR A 215 -11.30 -18.69 33.53
C THR A 215 -11.17 -19.21 34.95
N ALA A 216 -11.27 -18.33 35.94
CA ALA A 216 -11.07 -18.65 37.34
C ALA A 216 -12.34 -18.31 38.13
N ARG A 217 -12.80 -19.19 39.01
CA ARG A 217 -14.01 -18.94 39.80
C ARG A 217 -13.65 -18.52 41.22
N VAL A 218 -14.06 -17.31 41.62
CA VAL A 218 -13.87 -16.77 42.98
C VAL A 218 -15.25 -16.53 43.59
N GLY A 219 -15.66 -17.41 44.51
CA GLY A 219 -17.03 -17.41 45.03
C GLY A 219 -18.06 -17.68 43.93
N GLU A 220 -19.01 -16.76 43.76
CA GLU A 220 -20.04 -16.80 42.70
C GLU A 220 -19.62 -16.09 41.40
N THR A 221 -18.49 -15.37 41.42
CA THR A 221 -18.00 -14.58 40.29
C THR A 221 -17.02 -15.39 39.45
N GLU A 222 -17.22 -15.37 38.14
CA GLU A 222 -16.30 -15.95 37.17
C GLU A 222 -15.41 -14.84 36.60
N HIS A 223 -14.10 -14.98 36.78
CA HIS A 223 -13.08 -14.07 36.30
C HIS A 223 -12.44 -14.62 35.02
N HIS A 224 -12.53 -13.85 33.94
CA HIS A 224 -11.86 -14.14 32.68
C HIS A 224 -10.58 -13.31 32.62
N ILE A 225 -9.43 -13.97 32.55
CA ILE A 225 -8.12 -13.33 32.44
C ILE A 225 -7.55 -13.63 31.05
N PHE A 226 -7.15 -12.58 30.35
CA PHE A 226 -6.50 -12.68 29.06
C PHE A 226 -5.02 -12.34 29.21
N LEU A 227 -4.13 -13.20 28.71
CA LEU A 227 -2.70 -12.93 28.65
C LEU A 227 -2.22 -12.93 27.19
N ASP A 228 -1.40 -11.97 26.83
CA ASP A 228 -0.72 -11.94 25.54
C ASP A 228 0.28 -13.10 25.46
N ALA A 229 0.13 -14.02 24.48
CA ALA A 229 1.02 -15.17 24.36
C ALA A 229 2.40 -14.82 23.75
N ILE A 230 2.63 -13.55 23.39
CA ILE A 230 3.90 -13.06 22.84
C ILE A 230 4.83 -12.58 23.97
N ASP A 231 4.35 -11.78 24.90
CA ASP A 231 5.18 -11.21 25.98
C ASP A 231 4.69 -11.56 27.39
N GLY A 232 3.54 -12.22 27.52
CA GLY A 232 2.98 -12.65 28.79
C GLY A 232 2.34 -11.56 29.61
N GLN A 233 2.18 -10.35 29.06
CA GLN A 233 1.49 -9.26 29.74
C GLN A 233 0.00 -9.54 29.84
N GLU A 234 -0.62 -8.97 30.88
CA GLU A 234 -2.07 -8.99 31.01
C GLU A 234 -2.69 -8.18 29.88
N ALA A 235 -3.49 -8.86 29.07
CA ALA A 235 -4.17 -8.32 27.90
C ALA A 235 -5.57 -7.80 28.25
N GLY A 236 -6.04 -8.03 29.48
CA GLY A 236 -7.29 -7.53 30.02
C GLY A 236 -8.03 -8.56 30.86
N GLU A 237 -9.15 -8.13 31.45
CA GLU A 237 -9.99 -8.96 32.30
C GLU A 237 -11.48 -8.66 32.11
N ALA A 238 -12.32 -9.65 32.39
CA ALA A 238 -13.76 -9.48 32.52
C ALA A 238 -14.30 -10.30 33.69
N THR A 239 -15.42 -9.87 34.25
CA THR A 239 -16.13 -10.60 35.31
C THR A 239 -17.57 -10.83 34.91
N SER A 240 -18.09 -12.03 35.12
CA SER A 240 -19.51 -12.35 34.98
C SER A 240 -20.08 -12.80 36.33
N ALA A 241 -21.26 -12.26 36.69
CA ALA A 241 -22.01 -12.68 37.87
C ALA A 241 -23.11 -13.65 37.45
N GLY A 242 -22.99 -14.93 37.83
CA GLY A 242 -23.96 -15.98 37.46
C GLY A 242 -23.87 -16.47 36.02
N THR A 243 -24.42 -17.67 35.77
CA THR A 243 -24.43 -18.54 34.56
C THR A 243 -23.27 -18.35 33.57
N PRO A 244 -22.39 -19.36 33.37
CA PRO A 244 -21.18 -19.22 32.56
C PRO A 244 -21.49 -18.58 31.22
N ALA A 245 -20.78 -17.48 30.92
CA ALA A 245 -20.84 -16.87 29.61
C ALA A 245 -20.53 -17.98 28.60
N LYS A 246 -21.43 -18.22 27.64
CA LYS A 246 -21.23 -19.24 26.61
C LYS A 246 -19.82 -19.07 26.07
N SER A 247 -19.02 -20.13 26.17
CA SER A 247 -17.72 -20.23 25.50
C SER A 247 -17.85 -19.60 24.11
N PRO A 248 -16.88 -18.79 23.64
CA PRO A 248 -16.95 -18.14 22.35
C PRO A 248 -16.76 -19.18 21.23
N ALA A 249 -17.69 -20.12 21.12
CA ALA A 249 -17.97 -20.86 19.91
C ALA A 249 -18.74 -19.91 18.99
N ALA A 250 -18.03 -18.90 18.48
CA ALA A 250 -18.51 -18.14 17.35
C ALA A 250 -18.73 -19.13 16.20
N LYS A 251 -19.92 -19.12 15.60
CA LYS A 251 -20.13 -19.76 14.30
C LYS A 251 -19.02 -19.22 13.40
N ALA A 252 -18.19 -20.13 12.88
CA ALA A 252 -17.13 -19.78 11.95
C ALA A 252 -17.74 -18.92 10.83
N PRO A 253 -17.08 -17.82 10.41
CA PRO A 253 -17.58 -17.02 9.30
C PRO A 253 -17.91 -17.93 8.12
N GLN A 254 -19.10 -17.74 7.55
CA GLN A 254 -19.50 -18.38 6.30
C GLN A 254 -18.52 -17.90 5.23
N GLU A 255 -17.66 -18.82 4.78
CA GLU A 255 -16.52 -18.61 3.87
C GLU A 255 -15.33 -17.83 4.47
N PRO A 256 -14.07 -18.25 4.22
CA PRO A 256 -12.92 -17.55 4.78
C PRO A 256 -12.83 -16.15 4.18
N LEU A 257 -12.89 -15.13 5.05
CA LEU A 257 -12.68 -13.71 4.71
C LEU A 257 -11.28 -13.43 4.11
N TRP A 258 -10.38 -14.42 4.13
CA TRP A 258 -8.99 -14.28 3.71
C TRP A 258 -8.59 -15.26 2.59
N GLY A 259 -7.73 -14.76 1.71
CA GLY A 259 -7.15 -15.54 0.61
C GLY A 259 -5.96 -16.38 1.07
N ARG A 260 -5.68 -17.46 0.34
CA ARG A 260 -4.55 -18.36 0.60
C ARG A 260 -3.33 -17.92 -0.19
N LEU A 261 -2.15 -18.07 0.41
CA LEU A 261 -0.89 -17.86 -0.31
C LEU A 261 -0.65 -19.03 -1.27
N GLU A 262 -0.58 -18.72 -2.56
CA GLU A 262 -0.34 -19.63 -3.65
C GLU A 262 0.96 -19.28 -4.36
N PHE A 263 1.56 -20.28 -5.02
CA PHE A 263 2.84 -20.13 -5.71
C PHE A 263 2.76 -20.61 -7.14
N LEU A 264 3.24 -19.78 -8.05
CA LEU A 264 3.45 -20.15 -9.46
C LEU A 264 4.94 -20.22 -9.80
N PRO A 265 5.33 -21.09 -10.74
CA PRO A 265 6.66 -21.03 -11.35
C PRO A 265 6.89 -19.64 -11.99
N PHE A 266 8.02 -19.01 -11.68
CA PHE A 266 8.36 -17.69 -12.22
C PHE A 266 9.12 -17.78 -13.56
N ARG A 267 8.42 -18.27 -14.59
CA ARG A 267 8.91 -18.40 -15.96
C ARG A 267 7.90 -17.79 -16.94
N CYS A 268 8.37 -17.36 -18.10
CA CYS A 268 7.51 -16.82 -19.14
C CYS A 268 6.54 -17.91 -19.66
N PRO A 269 5.21 -17.70 -19.60
CA PRO A 269 4.23 -18.67 -20.09
C PRO A 269 4.30 -18.94 -21.59
N ASN A 270 4.84 -18.00 -22.37
CA ASN A 270 4.92 -18.11 -23.82
C ASN A 270 6.17 -18.84 -24.31
N CYS A 271 7.36 -18.53 -23.76
CA CYS A 271 8.62 -19.09 -24.27
C CYS A 271 9.45 -19.87 -23.23
N GLY A 272 8.97 -20.03 -22.00
CA GLY A 272 9.63 -20.83 -20.95
C GLY A 272 10.88 -20.20 -20.31
N TRP A 273 11.37 -19.08 -20.85
CA TRP A 273 12.54 -18.38 -20.34
C TRP A 273 12.29 -17.77 -18.95
N ASP A 274 13.38 -17.59 -18.19
CA ASP A 274 13.30 -16.97 -16.88
C ASP A 274 12.89 -15.49 -16.99
N LEU A 275 11.89 -15.10 -16.20
CA LEU A 275 11.51 -13.69 -16.10
C LEU A 275 12.53 -12.94 -15.22
N PRO A 276 12.77 -11.63 -15.45
CA PRO A 276 13.70 -10.85 -14.64
C PRO A 276 13.27 -10.85 -13.17
N PHE A 277 14.16 -11.28 -12.28
CA PHE A 277 13.89 -11.33 -10.84
C PHE A 277 13.79 -9.92 -10.27
N ARG A 278 12.55 -9.49 -10.03
CA ARG A 278 12.20 -8.20 -9.45
C ARG A 278 11.18 -8.41 -8.34
N PRO A 279 11.63 -8.55 -7.08
CA PRO A 279 10.79 -9.02 -5.99
C PRO A 279 9.47 -8.27 -5.83
N GLN A 280 9.46 -6.95 -6.03
CA GLN A 280 8.28 -6.11 -5.78
C GLN A 280 7.44 -5.83 -7.04
N SER A 281 7.85 -6.35 -8.20
CA SER A 281 7.13 -6.14 -9.45
C SER A 281 5.89 -7.03 -9.53
N LEU A 282 4.82 -6.44 -10.06
CA LEU A 282 3.54 -7.06 -10.41
C LEU A 282 3.47 -7.42 -11.90
N LEU A 283 4.09 -6.59 -12.76
CA LEU A 283 4.19 -6.85 -14.19
C LEU A 283 5.64 -7.17 -14.57
N HIS A 284 5.78 -8.18 -15.44
CA HIS A 284 7.06 -8.75 -15.83
C HIS A 284 7.20 -8.78 -17.34
N LEU A 285 8.06 -7.93 -17.89
CA LEU A 285 8.42 -7.96 -19.31
C LEU A 285 9.41 -9.11 -19.53
N CYS A 286 9.06 -10.06 -20.41
CA CYS A 286 9.97 -11.12 -20.81
C CYS A 286 11.10 -10.54 -21.67
N PRO A 287 12.39 -10.76 -21.33
CA PRO A 287 13.51 -10.22 -22.11
C PRO A 287 13.66 -10.89 -23.47
N THR A 288 13.05 -12.07 -23.68
CA THR A 288 13.20 -12.87 -24.90
C THR A 288 12.06 -12.63 -25.88
N CYS A 289 10.81 -12.89 -25.47
CA CYS A 289 9.65 -12.73 -26.36
C CYS A 289 9.00 -11.35 -26.27
N LEU A 290 9.50 -10.47 -25.38
CA LEU A 290 9.01 -9.11 -25.17
C LEU A 290 7.52 -9.02 -24.83
N ARG A 291 6.88 -10.11 -24.37
CA ARG A 291 5.52 -10.08 -23.83
C ARG A 291 5.51 -9.65 -22.38
N LEU A 292 4.49 -8.89 -21.97
CA LEU A 292 4.30 -8.40 -20.62
C LEU A 292 3.29 -9.27 -19.88
N TRP A 293 3.67 -9.75 -18.71
CA TRP A 293 2.86 -10.69 -17.93
C TRP A 293 2.47 -10.10 -16.58
N ASP A 294 1.20 -10.24 -16.22
CA ASP A 294 0.65 -10.02 -14.89
C ASP A 294 0.49 -11.36 -14.18
N GLY A 295 1.05 -11.47 -12.99
CA GLY A 295 1.04 -12.68 -12.16
C GLY A 295 -0.03 -12.71 -11.07
N GLN A 296 -0.99 -11.78 -11.08
CA GLN A 296 -1.99 -11.70 -10.01
C GLN A 296 -3.02 -12.82 -10.04
N GLU A 297 -3.65 -13.08 -8.90
CA GLU A 297 -4.72 -14.07 -8.73
C GLU A 297 -4.30 -15.52 -9.05
N GLY A 298 -3.03 -15.86 -8.83
CA GLY A 298 -2.55 -17.23 -9.00
C GLY A 298 -2.55 -17.70 -10.44
N ARG A 299 -2.54 -16.77 -11.41
CA ARG A 299 -2.45 -17.08 -12.84
C ARG A 299 -1.60 -16.05 -13.57
N TRP A 300 -1.04 -16.48 -14.70
CA TRP A 300 -0.40 -15.56 -15.63
C TRP A 300 -1.40 -15.04 -16.66
N ARG A 301 -1.42 -13.73 -16.84
CA ARG A 301 -2.22 -13.04 -17.86
C ARG A 301 -1.33 -12.15 -18.70
N GLU A 302 -1.48 -12.21 -20.01
CA GLU A 302 -0.79 -11.30 -20.91
C GLU A 302 -1.44 -9.92 -20.84
N ILE A 303 -0.61 -8.88 -20.71
CA ILE A 303 -1.05 -7.48 -20.68
C ILE A 303 -0.52 -6.77 -21.93
N PRO A 304 -1.41 -6.21 -22.77
CA PRO A 304 -0.98 -5.38 -23.88
C PRO A 304 -0.22 -4.15 -23.37
N TYR A 305 0.84 -3.76 -24.08
CA TYR A 305 1.58 -2.54 -23.80
C TYR A 305 2.03 -1.88 -25.10
N GLN A 306 2.46 -0.63 -24.97
CA GLN A 306 3.14 0.11 -26.04
C GLN A 306 4.44 0.71 -25.49
N ALA A 307 5.37 1.05 -26.37
CA ALA A 307 6.60 1.76 -26.06
C ALA A 307 6.64 3.04 -26.90
N ALA A 308 7.05 4.15 -26.29
CA ALA A 308 7.27 5.38 -27.03
C ALA A 308 8.55 5.26 -27.86
N SER A 309 8.49 5.59 -29.16
CA SER A 309 9.68 5.66 -30.00
C SER A 309 10.70 6.63 -29.39
N PRO A 310 11.98 6.26 -29.24
CA PRO A 310 12.97 7.19 -28.71
C PRO A 310 13.24 8.30 -29.74
N PRO A 311 13.60 9.52 -29.30
CA PRO A 311 14.02 10.57 -30.23
C PRO A 311 15.17 10.13 -31.13
N GLN A 312 15.25 10.71 -32.33
CA GLN A 312 16.24 10.35 -33.34
C GLN A 312 17.68 10.34 -32.79
N GLY A 313 18.42 9.27 -33.08
CA GLY A 313 19.82 9.12 -32.68
C GLY A 313 20.05 8.47 -31.31
N GLN A 314 19.00 8.03 -30.62
CA GLN A 314 19.10 7.28 -29.36
C GLN A 314 18.92 5.78 -29.61
N ALA A 315 19.87 4.97 -29.11
CA ALA A 315 19.81 3.52 -29.21
C ALA A 315 18.90 2.91 -28.11
N TRP A 316 18.14 1.86 -28.42
CA TRP A 316 17.15 1.30 -27.49
C TRP A 316 17.78 0.65 -26.26
N GLU A 317 18.96 0.06 -26.45
CA GLU A 317 19.79 -0.66 -25.47
C GLU A 317 20.47 0.27 -24.45
N GLU A 318 20.66 1.55 -24.78
CA GLU A 318 21.27 2.56 -23.90
C GLU A 318 20.25 3.21 -22.94
N LEU A 319 18.96 2.89 -23.13
CA LEU A 319 17.86 3.54 -22.45
C LEU A 319 17.25 2.65 -21.36
N LEU A 320 16.89 3.29 -20.26
CA LEU A 320 16.05 2.67 -19.25
C LEU A 320 14.59 2.90 -19.63
N TRP A 321 13.86 1.81 -19.84
CA TRP A 321 12.45 1.86 -20.20
C TRP A 321 11.59 1.75 -18.94
N VAL A 322 10.91 2.83 -18.56
CA VAL A 322 10.09 2.86 -17.35
C VAL A 322 8.62 2.75 -17.75
N PRO A 323 7.86 1.78 -17.20
CA PRO A 323 6.44 1.65 -17.49
C PRO A 323 5.63 2.76 -16.78
N PHE A 324 4.66 3.31 -17.50
CA PHE A 324 3.66 4.24 -17.01
C PHE A 324 2.26 3.66 -17.23
N TRP A 325 1.38 3.86 -16.27
CA TRP A 325 -0.06 3.79 -16.50
C TRP A 325 -0.47 5.05 -17.25
N CYS A 326 -1.03 4.86 -18.44
CA CYS A 326 -1.68 5.89 -19.23
C CYS A 326 -3.19 5.67 -19.17
N ILE A 327 -3.91 6.63 -18.59
CA ILE A 327 -5.34 6.52 -18.30
C ILE A 327 -6.06 7.74 -18.86
N GLN A 328 -7.02 7.54 -19.76
CA GLN A 328 -7.90 8.64 -20.18
C GLN A 328 -8.70 9.13 -18.98
N CYS A 329 -8.71 10.44 -18.76
CA CYS A 329 -9.36 11.06 -17.61
C CYS A 329 -10.34 12.13 -18.05
N ARG A 330 -11.52 12.11 -17.43
CA ARG A 330 -12.48 13.20 -17.47
C ARG A 330 -12.71 13.69 -16.05
N PHE A 331 -12.49 14.98 -15.81
CA PHE A 331 -12.78 15.61 -14.52
C PHE A 331 -14.02 16.48 -14.64
N SER A 332 -14.97 16.34 -13.73
CA SER A 332 -16.19 17.14 -13.74
C SER A 332 -16.68 17.48 -12.34
N ASP A 333 -17.19 18.70 -12.16
CA ASP A 333 -17.92 19.13 -10.96
C ASP A 333 -19.46 19.05 -11.14
N GLY A 334 -19.91 18.41 -12.24
CA GLY A 334 -21.31 18.32 -12.65
C GLY A 334 -21.80 19.48 -13.53
N LYS A 335 -21.06 20.60 -13.60
CA LYS A 335 -21.41 21.75 -14.44
C LYS A 335 -20.39 21.99 -15.56
N THR A 336 -19.12 21.80 -15.21
CA THR A 336 -17.98 22.04 -16.09
C THR A 336 -17.11 20.80 -16.13
N THR A 337 -16.54 20.54 -17.30
CA THR A 337 -15.78 19.33 -17.57
C THR A 337 -14.42 19.71 -18.14
N LEU A 338 -13.42 18.94 -17.76
CA LEU A 338 -12.08 18.91 -18.35
C LEU A 338 -11.90 17.50 -18.90
N ASP A 339 -11.90 17.36 -20.23
CA ASP A 339 -11.73 16.05 -20.87
C ASP A 339 -10.72 16.04 -22.03
N THR A 340 -10.20 17.21 -22.42
CA THR A 340 -9.13 17.29 -23.44
C THR A 340 -7.81 17.81 -22.88
N ALA A 341 -6.72 17.43 -23.55
CA ALA A 341 -5.38 17.91 -23.25
C ALA A 341 -5.27 19.46 -23.40
N SER A 342 -5.98 20.03 -24.37
CA SER A 342 -6.01 21.48 -24.61
C SER A 342 -6.66 22.25 -23.46
N GLU A 343 -7.74 21.72 -22.88
CA GLU A 343 -8.37 22.32 -21.69
C GLU A 343 -7.48 22.23 -20.47
N LEU A 344 -6.80 21.09 -20.27
CA LEU A 344 -5.83 20.93 -19.19
C LEU A 344 -4.73 22.00 -19.29
N ARG A 345 -4.15 22.19 -20.48
CA ARG A 345 -3.11 23.21 -20.71
C ARG A 345 -3.60 24.63 -20.46
N ARG A 346 -4.85 24.93 -20.85
CA ARG A 346 -5.47 26.24 -20.58
C ARG A 346 -5.63 26.50 -19.08
N LEU A 347 -5.96 25.48 -18.30
CA LEU A 347 -6.17 25.59 -16.86
C LEU A 347 -4.86 25.48 -16.04
N ALA A 348 -3.86 24.77 -16.57
CA ALA A 348 -2.55 24.53 -15.97
C ALA A 348 -1.42 24.87 -16.97
N PRO A 349 -1.19 26.16 -17.26
CA PRO A 349 -0.11 26.56 -18.16
C PRO A 349 1.25 26.15 -17.58
N GLN A 350 2.04 25.46 -18.40
CA GLN A 350 3.38 24.99 -18.02
C GLN A 350 4.38 26.15 -18.06
N SER A 351 5.30 26.20 -17.09
CA SER A 351 6.34 27.23 -17.02
C SER A 351 7.34 27.14 -18.17
N ASN A 352 7.55 25.94 -18.71
CA ASN A 352 8.38 25.69 -19.88
C ASN A 352 7.50 24.99 -20.95
N PRO A 353 6.84 25.74 -21.84
CA PRO A 353 5.94 25.17 -22.84
C PRO A 353 6.74 24.27 -23.79
N MET A 354 6.25 23.05 -24.01
CA MET A 354 6.83 22.16 -25.02
C MET A 354 6.53 22.70 -26.43
N ASP A 355 7.32 22.29 -27.42
CA ASP A 355 7.03 22.56 -28.83
C ASP A 355 5.61 22.04 -29.15
N PRO A 356 4.69 22.85 -29.70
CA PRO A 356 3.35 22.41 -30.07
C PRO A 356 3.30 21.10 -30.87
N LYS A 357 4.32 20.81 -31.68
CA LYS A 357 4.43 19.56 -32.45
C LYS A 357 4.67 18.31 -31.58
N THR A 358 5.20 18.50 -30.38
CA THR A 358 5.50 17.44 -29.41
C THR A 358 4.38 17.25 -28.38
N VAL A 359 3.31 18.04 -28.49
CA VAL A 359 2.19 18.06 -27.56
C VAL A 359 1.03 17.28 -28.17
N GLY A 360 0.43 16.40 -27.39
CA GLY A 360 -0.76 15.65 -27.77
C GLY A 360 -1.98 16.56 -27.91
N GLU A 361 -2.68 16.39 -29.04
CA GLU A 361 -4.00 16.96 -29.31
C GLU A 361 -5.03 15.83 -29.22
N GLY A 362 -5.76 15.76 -28.11
CA GLY A 362 -6.62 14.61 -27.85
C GLY A 362 -7.21 14.61 -26.44
N PRO A 363 -7.68 13.44 -25.96
CA PRO A 363 -8.22 13.33 -24.61
C PRO A 363 -7.18 13.68 -23.56
N CYS A 364 -7.62 14.16 -22.41
CA CYS A 364 -6.76 14.36 -21.26
C CYS A 364 -6.26 13.00 -20.76
N LEU A 365 -4.95 12.77 -20.83
CA LEU A 365 -4.32 11.53 -20.38
C LEU A 365 -3.61 11.73 -19.05
N LEU A 366 -3.91 10.91 -18.06
CA LEU A 366 -3.16 10.80 -16.83
C LEU A 366 -2.01 9.83 -17.02
N TYR A 367 -0.80 10.29 -16.69
CA TYR A 367 0.42 9.48 -16.70
C TYR A 367 0.90 9.29 -15.26
N VAL A 368 0.97 8.05 -14.80
CA VAL A 368 1.51 7.69 -13.48
C VAL A 368 2.58 6.62 -13.66
N PRO A 369 3.80 6.78 -13.09
CA PRO A 369 4.78 5.70 -13.09
C PRO A 369 4.18 4.41 -12.53
N ALA A 370 4.24 3.33 -13.30
CA ALA A 370 3.81 2.01 -12.86
C ALA A 370 4.87 1.36 -11.95
N THR A 371 6.09 1.90 -11.92
CA THR A 371 7.14 1.56 -10.94
C THR A 371 7.05 2.51 -9.74
N ARG A 372 7.10 1.97 -8.51
CA ARG A 372 7.18 2.79 -7.30
C ARG A 372 8.56 3.43 -7.23
N LEU A 373 8.59 4.76 -7.30
CA LEU A 373 9.83 5.51 -7.07
C LEU A 373 10.12 5.58 -5.56
N PRO A 374 11.39 5.72 -5.13
CA PRO A 374 11.77 5.62 -3.72
C PRO A 374 11.02 6.54 -2.76
N ASP A 375 10.65 7.73 -3.24
CA ASP A 375 9.84 8.69 -2.51
C ASP A 375 8.47 8.84 -3.20
N PRO A 376 7.36 8.61 -2.48
CA PRO A 376 6.01 8.93 -2.96
C PRO A 376 5.87 10.35 -3.55
N LYS A 377 6.56 11.35 -3.01
CA LYS A 377 6.56 12.72 -3.56
C LYS A 377 7.19 12.77 -4.95
N VAL A 378 8.23 11.99 -5.19
CA VAL A 378 8.88 11.89 -6.51
C VAL A 378 7.95 11.18 -7.51
N THR A 379 7.23 10.14 -7.08
CA THR A 379 6.18 9.49 -7.90
C THR A 379 5.12 10.50 -8.34
N LEU A 380 4.57 11.28 -7.39
CA LEU A 380 3.59 12.30 -7.71
C LEU A 380 4.18 13.42 -8.58
N ALA A 381 5.38 13.91 -8.29
CA ALA A 381 6.01 14.97 -9.07
C ALA A 381 6.24 14.53 -10.52
N MET A 382 6.65 13.28 -10.74
CA MET A 382 6.78 12.70 -12.07
C MET A 382 5.42 12.63 -12.76
N ALA A 383 4.39 12.09 -12.08
CA ALA A 383 3.05 12.01 -12.63
C ALA A 383 2.49 13.39 -13.02
N VAL A 384 2.69 14.41 -12.17
CA VAL A 384 2.33 15.81 -12.45
C VAL A 384 3.06 16.34 -13.68
N ARG A 385 4.39 16.16 -13.78
CA ARG A 385 5.15 16.69 -14.92
C ARG A 385 4.74 16.06 -16.25
N VAL A 386 4.66 14.73 -16.31
CA VAL A 386 4.32 14.01 -17.56
C VAL A 386 2.86 14.27 -17.94
N THR A 387 1.94 14.24 -16.97
CA THR A 387 0.52 14.58 -17.20
C THR A 387 0.36 16.03 -17.63
N GLY A 388 1.11 16.97 -17.07
CA GLY A 388 1.05 18.38 -17.46
C GLY A 388 1.57 18.65 -18.88
N ALA A 389 2.59 17.90 -19.30
CA ALA A 389 3.17 18.00 -20.63
C ALA A 389 2.22 17.49 -21.73
N GLN A 390 1.38 16.48 -21.42
CA GLN A 390 0.53 15.78 -22.40
C GLN A 390 1.33 15.43 -23.67
N PRO A 391 2.40 14.60 -23.57
CA PRO A 391 3.30 14.37 -24.70
C PRO A 391 2.57 13.70 -25.88
N GLY A 392 2.83 14.18 -27.09
CA GLY A 392 2.44 13.55 -28.35
C GLY A 392 3.42 12.42 -28.66
N LEU A 393 3.13 11.23 -28.13
CA LEU A 393 4.02 10.07 -28.25
C LEU A 393 3.70 9.26 -29.52
N GLU A 394 4.73 8.92 -30.27
CA GLU A 394 4.63 7.85 -31.26
C GLU A 394 4.74 6.50 -30.53
N LEU A 395 3.63 5.77 -30.47
CA LEU A 395 3.52 4.53 -29.71
C LEU A 395 3.65 3.31 -30.61
N THR A 396 4.69 2.52 -30.38
CA THR A 396 5.00 1.28 -31.10
C THR A 396 5.17 0.12 -30.12
N GLY A 397 5.67 -1.03 -30.56
CA GLY A 397 6.15 -2.10 -29.68
C GLY A 397 7.67 -2.07 -29.57
N PHE A 398 8.24 -2.80 -28.62
CA PHE A 398 9.69 -3.01 -28.61
C PHE A 398 10.14 -3.77 -29.87
N PRO A 399 11.15 -3.29 -30.61
CA PRO A 399 11.70 -4.04 -31.72
C PRO A 399 12.30 -5.37 -31.22
N GLN A 400 12.14 -6.44 -32.00
CA GLN A 400 12.79 -7.72 -31.66
C GLN A 400 14.31 -7.55 -31.66
N GLY A 401 14.97 -8.13 -30.66
CA GLY A 401 16.44 -8.06 -30.53
C GLY A 401 16.98 -6.72 -30.01
N ALA A 402 16.15 -5.74 -29.64
CA ALA A 402 16.58 -4.40 -29.22
C ALA A 402 17.31 -4.31 -27.87
N GLY A 403 17.67 -5.43 -27.22
CA GLY A 403 18.43 -5.40 -25.96
C GLY A 403 17.76 -4.61 -24.83
N VAL A 404 16.44 -4.66 -24.71
CA VAL A 404 15.66 -3.73 -23.88
C VAL A 404 15.96 -3.88 -22.38
N SER A 405 16.42 -2.78 -21.77
CA SER A 405 16.52 -2.65 -20.31
C SER A 405 15.28 -1.95 -19.75
N ALA A 406 14.21 -2.72 -19.51
CA ALA A 406 12.96 -2.19 -18.95
C ALA A 406 12.83 -2.42 -17.45
N ALA A 407 12.37 -1.42 -16.70
CA ALA A 407 11.96 -1.55 -15.30
C ALA A 407 10.70 -2.43 -15.16
N GLY A 408 10.50 -3.00 -13.97
CA GLY A 408 9.24 -3.69 -13.64
C GLY A 408 8.17 -2.72 -13.14
N ALA A 409 6.90 -3.12 -13.19
CA ALA A 409 5.80 -2.31 -12.64
C ALA A 409 5.40 -2.86 -11.27
N SER A 410 5.48 -2.05 -10.22
CA SER A 410 5.17 -2.43 -8.83
C SER A 410 3.95 -1.69 -8.24
N LEU A 411 3.41 -0.73 -8.98
CA LEU A 411 2.22 0.05 -8.63
C LEU A 411 1.07 -0.45 -9.52
N PRO A 412 -0.04 -0.98 -8.97
CA PRO A 412 -1.18 -1.40 -9.77
C PRO A 412 -1.97 -0.22 -10.36
N SER A 413 -2.70 -0.47 -11.46
CA SER A 413 -3.48 0.55 -12.18
C SER A 413 -4.55 1.23 -11.31
N SER A 414 -5.15 0.51 -10.36
CA SER A 414 -6.10 1.09 -9.40
C SER A 414 -5.46 2.17 -8.52
N ASP A 415 -4.22 1.97 -8.09
CA ASP A 415 -3.47 2.95 -7.31
C ASP A 415 -3.09 4.17 -8.18
N ALA A 416 -2.82 3.99 -9.47
CA ALA A 416 -2.63 5.10 -10.41
C ALA A 416 -3.92 5.91 -10.58
N GLY A 417 -5.07 5.25 -10.66
CA GLY A 417 -6.37 5.91 -10.70
C GLY A 417 -6.66 6.74 -9.45
N HIS A 418 -6.33 6.23 -8.26
CA HIS A 418 -6.47 6.97 -7.00
C HIS A 418 -5.61 8.25 -6.94
N LEU A 419 -4.56 8.36 -7.76
CA LEU A 419 -3.73 9.56 -7.85
C LEU A 419 -4.32 10.65 -8.76
N ALA A 420 -5.35 10.38 -9.56
CA ALA A 420 -5.83 11.28 -10.62
C ALA A 420 -6.13 12.72 -10.12
N THR A 421 -6.92 12.85 -9.05
CA THR A 421 -7.28 14.16 -8.48
C THR A 421 -6.10 14.83 -7.76
N THR A 422 -5.21 14.04 -7.17
CA THR A 422 -3.97 14.53 -6.53
C THR A 422 -2.98 15.08 -7.55
N VAL A 423 -2.87 14.45 -8.73
CA VAL A 423 -2.07 14.92 -9.86
C VAL A 423 -2.67 16.22 -10.40
N LEU A 424 -3.99 16.26 -10.62
CA LEU A 424 -4.68 17.48 -11.06
C LEU A 424 -4.46 18.64 -10.08
N ALA A 425 -4.55 18.40 -8.78
CA ALA A 425 -4.27 19.40 -7.75
C ALA A 425 -2.83 19.96 -7.80
N GLY A 426 -1.85 19.14 -8.19
CA GLY A 426 -0.47 19.57 -8.39
C GLY A 426 -0.28 20.46 -9.62
N LEU A 427 -1.07 20.22 -10.68
CA LEU A 427 -1.04 20.96 -11.94
C LEU A 427 -1.67 22.35 -11.84
N LEU A 428 -2.80 22.48 -11.14
CA LEU A 428 -3.60 23.69 -11.17
C LEU A 428 -2.96 24.85 -10.37
N PRO A 429 -3.09 26.10 -10.85
CA PRO A 429 -2.67 27.28 -10.10
C PRO A 429 -3.54 27.47 -8.86
N PHE A 430 -2.91 27.43 -7.69
CA PHE A 430 -3.59 27.46 -6.39
C PHE A 430 -4.02 28.85 -5.93
N ARG A 431 -3.60 29.92 -6.62
CA ARG A 431 -4.02 31.30 -6.29
C ARG A 431 -5.41 31.64 -6.87
N ASN A 432 -5.96 30.80 -7.75
CA ASN A 432 -7.28 31.01 -8.35
C ASN A 432 -8.37 30.34 -7.51
N LYS A 433 -9.11 31.14 -6.73
CA LYS A 433 -10.17 30.66 -5.82
C LYS A 433 -11.27 29.85 -6.52
N ARG A 434 -11.75 30.32 -7.69
CA ARG A 434 -12.80 29.61 -8.45
C ARG A 434 -12.34 28.22 -8.89
N LEU A 435 -11.08 28.12 -9.29
CA LEU A 435 -10.48 26.86 -9.72
C LEU A 435 -10.27 25.89 -8.54
N LEU A 436 -9.91 26.40 -7.37
CA LEU A 436 -9.86 25.60 -6.15
C LEU A 436 -11.26 25.08 -5.77
N GLU A 437 -12.28 25.95 -5.74
CA GLU A 437 -13.67 25.55 -5.48
C GLU A 437 -14.19 24.51 -6.47
N TRP A 438 -13.78 24.60 -7.73
CA TRP A 438 -14.04 23.57 -8.73
C TRP A 438 -13.31 22.27 -8.38
N LEU A 439 -12.01 22.30 -8.09
CA LEU A 439 -11.20 21.13 -7.75
C LEU A 439 -11.76 20.34 -6.55
N GLY A 440 -12.27 21.02 -5.51
CA GLY A 440 -12.87 20.34 -4.35
C GLY A 440 -14.15 19.57 -4.66
N ARG A 441 -14.87 19.98 -5.71
CA ARG A 441 -16.10 19.33 -6.17
C ARG A 441 -15.86 18.37 -7.33
N ALA A 442 -14.75 18.53 -8.04
CA ALA A 442 -14.39 17.71 -9.17
C ALA A 442 -14.30 16.22 -8.78
N ARG A 443 -14.77 15.37 -9.67
CA ARG A 443 -14.63 13.91 -9.60
C ARG A 443 -13.98 13.44 -10.89
N ALA A 444 -13.09 12.46 -10.76
CA ALA A 444 -12.42 11.84 -11.89
C ALA A 444 -13.21 10.64 -12.38
N GLN A 445 -13.51 10.61 -13.68
CA GLN A 445 -13.96 9.44 -14.41
C GLN A 445 -12.76 8.93 -15.21
N LEU A 446 -12.42 7.66 -15.02
CA LEU A 446 -11.21 7.05 -15.55
C LEU A 446 -11.60 6.01 -16.62
N GLY A 447 -10.92 6.06 -17.76
CA GLY A 447 -10.99 5.03 -18.77
C GLY A 447 -10.14 3.81 -18.41
N GLU A 448 -9.96 2.92 -19.40
CA GLU A 448 -9.07 1.77 -19.27
C GLU A 448 -7.61 2.23 -19.06
N ALA A 449 -6.91 1.58 -18.14
CA ALA A 449 -5.50 1.84 -17.87
C ALA A 449 -4.62 1.00 -18.80
N LYS A 450 -3.79 1.68 -19.59
CA LYS A 450 -2.83 1.05 -20.52
C LYS A 450 -1.41 1.19 -20.01
N VAL A 451 -0.55 0.24 -20.33
CA VAL A 451 0.88 0.32 -20.04
C VAL A 451 1.61 0.95 -21.22
N VAL A 452 2.32 2.05 -20.96
CA VAL A 452 3.20 2.70 -21.93
C VAL A 452 4.61 2.79 -21.35
N PHE A 453 5.60 2.24 -22.04
CA PHE A 453 7.00 2.41 -21.66
C PHE A 453 7.55 3.72 -22.21
N LEU A 454 8.12 4.54 -21.32
CA LEU A 454 8.79 5.78 -21.69
C LEU A 454 10.31 5.62 -21.57
N PRO A 455 11.10 6.18 -22.51
CA PRO A 455 12.56 6.08 -22.50
C PRO A 455 13.20 7.12 -21.56
N PHE A 456 14.14 6.65 -20.75
CA PHE A 456 14.95 7.49 -19.87
C PHE A 456 16.43 7.34 -20.21
N SER A 457 17.11 8.48 -20.36
CA SER A 457 18.57 8.55 -20.40
C SER A 457 19.13 8.89 -19.04
N ARG A 458 20.33 8.40 -18.73
CA ARG A 458 21.05 8.79 -17.53
C ARG A 458 21.76 10.12 -17.76
N LYS A 459 21.57 11.08 -16.87
CA LYS A 459 22.34 12.34 -16.81
C LYS A 459 22.85 12.53 -15.39
N ASP A 460 24.15 12.30 -15.19
CA ASP A 460 24.81 12.31 -13.89
C ASP A 460 24.10 11.42 -12.84
N ILE A 461 23.47 12.06 -11.85
CA ILE A 461 22.72 11.45 -10.75
C ILE A 461 21.21 11.39 -11.00
N PHE A 462 20.74 11.69 -12.21
CA PHE A 462 19.32 11.71 -12.57
C PHE A 462 19.01 10.81 -13.76
N TRP A 463 17.80 10.23 -13.73
CA TRP A 463 17.13 9.73 -14.92
C TRP A 463 16.32 10.85 -15.54
N LYS A 464 16.42 11.01 -16.86
CA LYS A 464 15.70 12.03 -17.62
C LYS A 464 14.87 11.39 -18.73
N GLU A 465 13.55 11.57 -18.65
CA GLU A 465 12.61 11.15 -19.68
C GLU A 465 12.81 12.00 -20.94
N LEU A 466 12.87 11.36 -22.10
CA LEU A 466 13.36 12.01 -23.31
C LEU A 466 12.34 12.95 -23.99
N HIS A 467 11.03 12.74 -23.80
CA HIS A 467 9.99 13.54 -24.46
C HIS A 467 9.60 14.78 -23.66
N THR A 468 9.40 14.60 -22.36
CA THR A 468 8.91 15.62 -21.42
C THR A 468 10.03 16.28 -20.63
N GLN A 469 11.26 15.75 -20.72
CA GLN A 469 12.41 16.19 -19.93
C GLN A 469 12.21 16.00 -18.42
N ALA A 470 11.18 15.25 -18.00
CA ALA A 470 10.90 15.00 -16.60
C ALA A 470 12.03 14.15 -15.99
N THR A 471 12.48 14.54 -14.79
CA THR A 471 13.63 13.93 -14.13
C THR A 471 13.26 13.34 -12.79
N PHE A 472 13.95 12.27 -12.41
CA PHE A 472 13.96 11.78 -11.03
C PHE A 472 15.37 11.32 -10.63
N PRO A 473 15.73 11.36 -9.34
CA PRO A 473 17.05 10.93 -8.88
C PRO A 473 17.31 9.46 -9.19
N HIS A 474 18.46 9.16 -9.77
CA HIS A 474 18.99 7.81 -9.82
C HIS A 474 19.33 7.37 -8.39
N SER A 475 18.69 6.30 -7.92
CA SER A 475 18.92 5.78 -6.58
C SER A 475 19.31 4.31 -6.62
N PRO A 476 20.48 3.92 -6.05
CA PRO A 476 20.83 2.51 -5.91
C PRO A 476 19.85 1.74 -5.01
N LYS A 477 19.00 2.43 -4.26
CA LYS A 477 17.94 1.83 -3.43
C LYS A 477 16.73 1.35 -4.24
N CYS A 478 16.70 1.58 -5.56
CA CYS A 478 15.66 1.07 -6.45
C CYS A 478 16.29 0.11 -7.49
N PRO A 479 16.47 -1.18 -7.15
CA PRO A 479 17.13 -2.14 -8.04
C PRO A 479 16.37 -2.33 -9.36
N ASP A 480 15.08 -2.00 -9.40
CA ASP A 480 14.24 -2.06 -10.61
C ASP A 480 14.54 -0.93 -11.62
N LEU A 481 15.28 0.11 -11.23
CA LEU A 481 15.58 1.32 -12.03
C LEU A 481 17.08 1.45 -12.34
N ILE A 482 17.70 0.34 -12.70
CA ILE A 482 19.11 0.26 -13.06
C ILE A 482 19.19 -0.21 -14.51
N LEU A 483 20.02 0.47 -15.33
CA LEU A 483 20.41 -0.06 -16.63
C LEU A 483 21.16 -1.37 -16.42
N LYS A 484 20.71 -2.44 -17.06
CA LYS A 484 21.53 -3.65 -17.15
C LYS A 484 22.80 -3.25 -17.89
N THR A 485 23.94 -3.28 -17.19
CA THR A 485 25.24 -3.20 -17.85
C THR A 485 25.40 -4.51 -18.65
N PRO A 486 25.87 -4.45 -19.90
CA PRO A 486 26.04 -5.63 -20.74
C PRO A 486 26.86 -6.74 -20.07
#